data_AF-A0A447RGY0-F1
#
_entry.id   AF-A0A447RGY0-F1
#
_cell.length_a   1.000
_cell.length_b   1.000
_cell.length_c   1.000
_cell.angle_alpha   90.00
_cell.angle_beta   90.00
_cell.angle_gamma   90.00
#
_symmetry.space_group_name_H-M   'P 1'
#
loop_
_entity.id
_entity.type
_entity.pdbx_description
1 polymer ?
#
loop_
_entity_poly.entity_id
_entity_poly.type
_entity_poly.pdbx_seq_one_letter_code
_entity_poly.pdbx_strand_id
1 'polypeptide(L)'
;MAIALAGGADFVRVNQWANAYIANEGFIEGAAAKALRYRSMLRAEHIRVFADSHVKHGSHAIVADRSIQELTRDVDFFEADAVIATGQRTGDSATMAEIDEIRAATELPLLVGSGVTPANVKQILGRTQGSLWPVQ
;
A
#
# COMPACT_ATOMS: atom_id res chain seq x y z
N MET A 1 10.98 8.72 -5.68
CA MET A 1 11.38 8.25 -7.03
C MET A 1 12.84 8.59 -7.33
N ALA A 2 13.25 9.85 -7.50
CA ALA A 2 14.66 10.18 -7.80
C ALA A 2 15.68 9.62 -6.81
N ILE A 3 15.41 9.68 -5.50
CA ILE A 3 16.26 9.07 -4.47
C ILE A 3 16.32 7.54 -4.64
N ALA A 4 15.20 6.89 -4.94
CA ALA A 4 15.16 5.45 -5.18
C ALA A 4 16.01 5.07 -6.40
N LEU A 5 15.91 5.84 -7.48
CA LEU A 5 16.74 5.66 -8.67
C LEU A 5 18.23 5.86 -8.38
N ALA A 6 18.59 6.98 -7.74
CA ALA A 6 19.97 7.29 -7.40
C ALA A 6 20.58 6.27 -6.43
N GLY A 7 19.77 5.72 -5.54
CA GLY A 7 20.17 4.69 -4.57
C GLY A 7 20.10 3.26 -5.10
N GLY A 8 19.64 3.03 -6.33
CA GLY A 8 19.50 1.69 -6.91
C GLY A 8 18.45 0.81 -6.23
N ALA A 9 17.39 1.40 -5.69
CA ALA A 9 16.29 0.66 -5.07
C ALA A 9 15.36 0.03 -6.12
N ASP A 10 14.94 -1.22 -5.89
CA ASP A 10 14.04 -1.96 -6.79
C ASP A 10 12.57 -1.52 -6.69
N PHE A 11 12.20 -0.84 -5.60
CA PHE A 11 10.83 -0.40 -5.38
C PHE A 11 10.76 0.80 -4.42
N VAL A 12 9.60 1.45 -4.43
CA VAL A 12 9.17 2.42 -3.42
C VAL A 12 7.87 1.94 -2.79
N ARG A 13 7.72 2.13 -1.48
CA ARG A 13 6.43 2.00 -0.80
C ARG A 13 5.77 3.35 -0.71
N VAL A 14 4.48 3.43 -1.03
CA VAL A 14 3.69 4.65 -0.91
C VAL A 14 2.44 4.37 -0.08
N ASN A 15 2.29 5.09 1.03
CA ASN A 15 1.08 4.98 1.85
C ASN A 15 -0.14 5.49 1.09
N GLN A 16 -0.08 6.69 0.50
CA GLN A 16 -1.19 7.26 -0.26
C GLN A 16 -0.94 7.28 -1.75
N TRP A 17 -1.51 6.31 -2.44
CA TRP A 17 -1.38 6.19 -3.88
C TRP A 17 -2.55 6.83 -4.61
N ALA A 18 -3.77 6.36 -4.35
CA ALA A 18 -4.96 6.76 -5.10
C ALA A 18 -5.95 7.60 -4.28
N ASN A 19 -6.26 7.17 -3.05
CA ASN A 19 -7.35 7.73 -2.25
C ASN A 19 -6.88 8.89 -1.36
N ALA A 20 -7.78 9.82 -1.06
CA ALA A 20 -7.52 10.92 -0.13
C ALA A 20 -7.85 10.52 1.31
N TYR A 21 -7.17 11.12 2.28
CA TYR A 21 -7.45 10.96 3.71
C TYR A 21 -6.93 12.15 4.53
N ILE A 22 -7.29 12.23 5.81
CA ILE A 22 -6.72 13.21 6.76
C ILE A 22 -5.62 12.54 7.59
N ALA A 23 -4.37 12.92 7.34
CA ALA A 23 -3.21 12.53 8.14
C ALA A 23 -2.93 13.52 9.27
N ASN A 24 -1.88 13.26 10.07
CA ASN A 24 -1.38 14.20 11.06
C ASN A 24 -0.92 15.53 10.42
N GLU A 25 -0.47 15.47 9.17
CA GLU A 25 -0.02 16.58 8.36
C GLU A 25 -1.18 17.34 7.66
N GLY A 26 -2.41 16.84 7.79
CA GLY A 26 -3.61 17.45 7.19
C GLY A 26 -4.21 16.61 6.05
N PHE A 27 -4.90 17.29 5.13
CA PHE A 27 -5.53 16.65 3.96
C PHE A 27 -4.47 16.18 2.97
N ILE A 28 -4.42 14.88 2.70
CA ILE A 28 -3.47 14.27 1.78
C ILE A 28 -4.22 13.71 0.57
N GLU A 29 -3.74 14.07 -0.61
CA GLU A 29 -4.25 13.60 -1.91
C GLU A 29 -3.46 12.39 -2.42
N GLY A 30 -4.07 11.62 -3.32
CA GLY A 30 -3.38 10.54 -4.02
C GLY A 30 -2.17 11.03 -4.84
N ALA A 31 -1.03 10.33 -4.68
CA ALA A 31 0.22 10.68 -5.33
C ALA A 31 0.39 10.09 -6.75
N ALA A 32 -0.43 9.11 -7.15
CA ALA A 32 -0.20 8.25 -8.32
C ALA A 32 0.14 9.03 -9.59
N ALA A 33 -0.72 9.96 -9.98
CA ALA A 33 -0.57 10.69 -11.24
C ALA A 33 0.70 11.57 -11.29
N LYS A 34 1.12 12.14 -10.16
CA LYS A 34 2.37 12.93 -10.08
C LYS A 34 3.58 11.99 -10.07
N ALA A 35 3.51 10.91 -9.30
CA ALA A 35 4.60 9.95 -9.16
C ALA A 35 4.88 9.17 -10.46
N LEU A 36 3.86 8.71 -11.17
CA LEU A 36 3.99 7.98 -12.44
C LEU A 36 4.59 8.84 -13.56
N ARG A 37 4.13 10.09 -13.69
CA ARG A 37 4.74 11.05 -14.64
C ARG A 37 6.21 11.28 -14.30
N TYR A 38 6.52 11.45 -13.02
CA TYR A 38 7.90 11.64 -12.60
C TYR A 38 8.77 10.39 -12.79
N ARG A 39 8.22 9.19 -12.56
CA ARG A 39 8.85 7.89 -12.88
C ARG A 39 9.23 7.82 -14.36
N SER A 40 8.30 8.19 -15.24
CA SER A 40 8.53 8.17 -16.68
C SER A 40 9.55 9.22 -17.13
N MET A 41 9.49 10.45 -16.59
CA MET A 41 10.49 11.49 -16.87
C MET A 41 11.92 11.05 -16.53
N LEU A 42 12.08 10.24 -15.48
CA LEU A 42 13.36 9.71 -15.03
C LEU A 42 13.76 8.39 -15.73
N ARG A 43 12.89 7.82 -16.59
CA ARG A 43 13.04 6.47 -17.17
C ARG A 43 13.27 5.39 -16.10
N ALA A 44 12.50 5.49 -15.02
CA ALA A 44 12.63 4.68 -13.82
C ALA A 44 11.51 3.62 -13.71
N GLU A 45 10.97 3.14 -14.83
CA GLU A 45 9.87 2.16 -14.86
C GLU A 45 10.22 0.82 -14.21
N HIS A 46 11.52 0.50 -14.09
CA HIS A 46 12.00 -0.68 -13.36
C HIS A 46 11.80 -0.57 -11.84
N ILE A 47 11.59 0.63 -11.30
CA ILE A 47 11.30 0.84 -9.88
C ILE A 47 9.81 0.63 -9.64
N ARG A 48 9.50 -0.46 -8.94
CA ARG A 48 8.12 -0.85 -8.63
C ARG A 48 7.49 0.06 -7.58
N VAL A 49 6.18 0.24 -7.66
CA VAL A 49 5.38 0.98 -6.68
C VAL A 49 4.53 0.01 -5.88
N PHE A 50 4.84 -0.13 -4.60
CA PHE A 50 4.02 -0.89 -3.67
C PHE A 50 3.17 0.07 -2.86
N ALA A 51 1.85 -0.03 -3.00
CA ALA A 51 0.92 0.95 -2.44
C ALA A 51 0.10 0.35 -1.31
N ASP A 52 -0.09 1.09 -0.23
CA ASP A 52 -1.01 0.66 0.83
C ASP A 52 -2.45 0.74 0.30
N SER A 53 -3.22 -0.33 0.52
CA SER A 53 -4.63 -0.39 0.10
C SER A 53 -5.51 0.55 0.95
N HIS A 54 -5.17 0.62 2.23
CA HIS A 54 -5.87 1.39 3.24
C HIS A 54 -4.83 1.86 4.27
N VAL A 55 -4.70 3.18 4.46
CA VAL A 55 -3.61 3.73 5.27
C VAL A 55 -3.88 3.66 6.76
N LYS A 56 -2.84 3.26 7.49
CA LYS A 56 -2.85 3.09 8.95
C LYS A 56 -3.09 4.36 9.78
N HIS A 57 -2.50 5.50 9.40
CA HIS A 57 -2.41 6.70 10.26
C HIS A 57 -3.20 7.87 9.67
N GLY A 58 -4.52 7.82 9.78
CA GLY A 58 -5.36 8.95 9.41
C GLY A 58 -6.84 8.64 9.41
N SER A 59 -7.65 9.68 9.24
CA SER A 59 -9.10 9.56 9.11
C SER A 59 -9.48 9.39 7.64
N HIS A 60 -10.25 8.34 7.38
CA HIS A 60 -10.86 8.04 6.09
C HIS A 60 -12.30 8.58 5.98
N ALA A 61 -12.72 9.48 6.89
CA ALA A 61 -14.10 9.99 6.94
C ALA A 61 -14.58 10.61 5.62
N ILE A 62 -13.67 11.23 4.85
CA ILE A 62 -13.97 11.87 3.57
C ILE A 62 -14.26 10.88 2.42
N VAL A 63 -13.91 9.60 2.61
CA VAL A 63 -14.17 8.50 1.67
C VAL A 63 -14.93 7.36 2.35
N ALA A 64 -15.60 7.65 3.47
CA ALA A 64 -16.25 6.63 4.30
C ALA A 64 -17.51 6.01 3.66
N ASP A 65 -17.99 6.59 2.56
CA ASP A 65 -19.03 6.05 1.70
C ASP A 65 -18.52 4.92 0.78
N ARG A 66 -17.19 4.73 0.72
CA ARG A 66 -16.53 3.74 -0.14
C ARG A 66 -16.05 2.55 0.69
N SER A 67 -16.19 1.36 0.12
CA SER A 67 -15.69 0.12 0.72
C SER A 67 -14.17 -0.04 0.58
N ILE A 68 -13.53 -0.85 1.43
CA ILE A 68 -12.09 -1.18 1.31
C ILE A 68 -11.80 -1.78 -0.06
N GLN A 69 -12.71 -2.59 -0.61
CA GLN A 69 -12.58 -3.17 -1.94
C GLN A 69 -12.54 -2.09 -3.03
N GLU A 70 -13.38 -1.07 -2.95
CA GLU A 70 -13.35 0.05 -3.90
C GLU A 70 -12.10 0.91 -3.74
N LEU A 71 -11.67 1.17 -2.51
CA LEU A 71 -10.41 1.88 -2.26
C LEU A 71 -9.22 1.09 -2.83
N THR A 72 -9.24 -0.24 -2.70
CA THR A 72 -8.22 -1.16 -3.25
C THR A 72 -8.23 -1.17 -4.78
N ARG A 73 -9.41 -1.21 -5.40
CA ARG A 73 -9.55 -1.16 -6.87
C ARG A 73 -8.98 0.13 -7.46
N ASP A 74 -9.10 1.25 -6.75
CA ASP A 74 -8.46 2.49 -7.19
C ASP A 74 -6.94 2.33 -7.19
N VAL A 75 -6.35 1.70 -6.17
CA VAL A 75 -4.89 1.46 -6.13
C VAL A 75 -4.43 0.63 -7.33
N ASP A 76 -5.20 -0.40 -7.71
CA ASP A 76 -4.97 -1.22 -8.90
C ASP A 76 -5.11 -0.40 -10.20
N PHE A 77 -6.23 0.32 -10.34
CA PHE A 77 -6.50 1.19 -11.48
C PHE A 77 -5.41 2.24 -11.71
N PHE A 78 -4.80 2.74 -10.64
CA PHE A 78 -3.71 3.71 -10.68
C PHE A 78 -2.32 3.06 -10.84
N GLU A 79 -2.23 1.84 -11.41
CA GLU A 79 -1.00 1.18 -11.83
C GLU A 79 0.02 0.95 -10.69
N ALA A 80 -0.45 0.56 -9.51
CA ALA A 80 0.43 0.01 -8.50
C ALA A 80 0.98 -1.36 -8.94
N ASP A 81 2.22 -1.67 -8.60
CA ASP A 81 2.86 -2.96 -8.91
C ASP A 81 2.55 -4.03 -7.84
N ALA A 82 2.14 -3.60 -6.64
CA ALA A 82 1.64 -4.45 -5.56
C ALA A 82 0.77 -3.64 -4.59
N VAL A 83 -0.15 -4.33 -3.92
CA VAL A 83 -0.95 -3.76 -2.83
C VAL A 83 -0.43 -4.26 -1.48
N ILE A 84 -0.49 -3.39 -0.47
CA ILE A 84 -0.08 -3.69 0.90
C ILE A 84 -1.28 -3.56 1.83
N ALA A 85 -1.62 -4.65 2.51
CA ALA A 85 -2.51 -4.63 3.66
C ALA A 85 -1.71 -4.22 4.91
N THR A 86 -2.09 -3.13 5.58
CA THR A 86 -1.44 -2.67 6.82
C THR A 86 -2.47 -2.57 7.95
N GLY A 87 -2.06 -2.88 9.18
CA GLY A 87 -2.93 -2.70 10.35
C GLY A 87 -3.12 -1.23 10.72
N GLN A 88 -4.10 -0.97 11.58
CA GLN A 88 -4.56 0.37 11.98
C GLN A 88 -3.60 1.13 12.90
N ARG A 89 -2.60 0.46 13.51
CA ARG A 89 -1.55 1.09 14.33
C ARG A 89 -0.20 0.44 14.08
N THR A 90 0.87 1.14 14.45
CA THR A 90 2.23 0.58 14.38
C THR A 90 2.32 -0.64 15.29
N GLY A 91 2.68 -1.80 14.72
CA GLY A 91 2.76 -3.08 15.43
C GLY A 91 1.53 -3.97 15.28
N ASP A 92 0.40 -3.41 14.85
CA ASP A 92 -0.80 -4.18 14.55
C ASP A 92 -0.74 -4.70 13.12
N SER A 93 -1.06 -5.99 12.93
CA SER A 93 -1.21 -6.58 11.61
C SER A 93 -2.56 -6.20 11.01
N ALA A 94 -2.67 -6.23 9.68
CA ALA A 94 -3.99 -6.20 9.03
C ALA A 94 -4.81 -7.40 9.51
N THR A 95 -6.11 -7.19 9.74
CA THR A 95 -6.96 -8.32 10.14
C THR A 95 -7.08 -9.31 8.98
N MET A 96 -7.32 -10.58 9.28
CA MET A 96 -7.49 -11.59 8.22
C MET A 96 -8.69 -11.28 7.33
N ALA A 97 -9.76 -10.72 7.91
CA ALA A 97 -10.92 -10.26 7.14
C ALA A 97 -10.55 -9.14 6.16
N GLU A 98 -9.79 -8.13 6.60
CA GLU A 98 -9.32 -7.05 5.73
C GLU A 98 -8.37 -7.56 4.63
N ILE A 99 -7.49 -8.52 4.95
CA ILE A 99 -6.63 -9.19 3.96
C ILE A 99 -7.49 -9.91 2.91
N ASP A 100 -8.52 -10.65 3.34
CA ASP A 100 -9.41 -11.39 2.44
C ASP A 100 -10.24 -10.42 1.57
N GLU A 101 -10.70 -9.29 2.12
CA GLU A 101 -11.40 -8.23 1.38
C GLU A 101 -10.51 -7.58 0.32
N ILE A 102 -9.28 -7.22 0.68
CA ILE A 102 -8.29 -6.66 -0.26
C ILE A 102 -7.99 -7.69 -1.34
N ARG A 103 -7.78 -8.95 -0.97
CA ARG A 103 -7.47 -10.02 -1.93
C ARG A 103 -8.59 -10.20 -2.96
N ALA A 104 -9.86 -10.10 -2.54
CA ALA A 104 -11.01 -10.21 -3.42
C ALA A 104 -11.19 -9.01 -4.37
N ALA A 105 -10.49 -7.90 -4.15
CA ALA A 105 -10.68 -6.64 -4.87
C ALA A 105 -9.68 -6.40 -6.02
N THR A 106 -8.56 -7.11 -6.06
CA THR A 106 -7.49 -6.95 -7.04
C THR A 106 -6.85 -8.29 -7.35
N GLU A 107 -6.13 -8.40 -8.46
CA GLU A 107 -5.25 -9.54 -8.80
C GLU A 107 -3.76 -9.22 -8.57
N LEU A 108 -3.43 -7.97 -8.18
CA LEU A 108 -2.07 -7.56 -7.90
C LEU A 108 -1.44 -8.39 -6.77
N PRO A 109 -0.10 -8.53 -6.75
CA PRO A 109 0.59 -9.10 -5.61
C PRO A 109 0.15 -8.41 -4.31
N LEU A 110 -0.33 -9.20 -3.35
CA LEU A 110 -0.76 -8.73 -2.04
C LEU A 110 0.34 -9.02 -1.02
N LEU A 111 0.77 -7.97 -0.32
CA LEU A 111 1.75 -8.04 0.75
C LEU A 111 1.10 -7.61 2.07
N VAL A 112 1.62 -8.08 3.20
CA VAL A 112 1.26 -7.52 4.51
C VAL A 112 2.38 -6.61 5.02
N GLY A 113 2.01 -5.43 5.53
CA GLY A 113 2.91 -4.49 6.16
C GLY A 113 3.35 -4.91 7.57
N SER A 114 3.52 -3.92 8.47
CA SER A 114 3.96 -4.16 9.85
C SER A 114 2.99 -5.06 10.64
N GLY A 115 3.49 -5.65 11.74
CA GLY A 115 2.67 -6.48 12.64
C GLY A 115 2.65 -7.98 12.32
N VAL A 116 3.46 -8.43 11.36
CA VAL A 116 3.73 -9.85 11.16
C VAL A 116 4.57 -10.40 12.31
N THR A 117 4.11 -11.44 12.97
CA THR A 117 4.78 -12.10 14.09
C THR A 117 4.99 -13.57 13.77
N PRO A 118 5.91 -14.28 14.46
CA PRO A 118 6.07 -15.72 14.29
C PRO A 118 4.77 -16.51 14.52
N ALA A 119 3.85 -15.98 15.33
CA ALA A 119 2.55 -16.59 15.60
C ALA A 119 1.55 -16.47 14.43
N ASN A 120 1.58 -15.37 13.66
CA ASN A 120 0.61 -15.11 12.59
C ASN A 120 1.17 -15.30 11.17
N VAL A 121 2.50 -15.35 11.01
CA VAL A 121 3.18 -15.37 9.70
C VAL A 121 2.71 -16.51 8.81
N LYS A 122 2.50 -17.71 9.35
CA LYS A 122 2.04 -18.87 8.58
C LYS A 122 0.65 -18.65 8.01
N GLN A 123 -0.24 -18.02 8.78
CA GLN A 123 -1.60 -17.72 8.36
C GLN A 123 -1.64 -16.60 7.31
N ILE A 124 -0.78 -15.60 7.48
CA ILE A 124 -0.63 -14.47 6.56
C ILE A 124 -0.08 -14.94 5.21
N LEU A 125 1.03 -15.68 5.20
CA LEU A 125 1.64 -16.18 3.97
C LEU A 125 0.77 -17.22 3.25
N GLY A 126 -0.22 -17.80 3.91
CA GLY A 126 -1.25 -18.61 3.24
C GLY A 126 -2.23 -17.80 2.37
N ARG A 127 -2.25 -16.46 2.52
CA ARG A 127 -3.16 -15.53 1.84
C ARG A 127 -2.43 -14.49 1.00
N THR A 128 -1.16 -14.22 1.30
CA THR A 128 -0.37 -13.15 0.69
C THR A 128 0.91 -13.68 0.07
N GLN A 129 1.48 -12.91 -0.86
CA GLN A 129 2.71 -13.29 -1.56
C GLN A 129 3.98 -12.91 -0.78
N GLY A 130 3.84 -12.19 0.35
CA GLY A 130 4.95 -11.82 1.20
C GLY A 130 4.56 -10.84 2.32
N SER A 131 5.58 -10.43 3.08
CA SER A 131 5.46 -9.41 4.11
C SER A 131 6.61 -8.39 4.03
N LEU A 132 6.31 -7.11 4.27
CA LEU A 132 7.29 -6.03 4.34
C LEU A 132 7.51 -5.65 5.81
N TRP A 133 8.61 -6.15 6.38
CA TRP A 133 9.07 -5.80 7.73
C TRP A 133 10.07 -4.64 7.68
N PRO A 134 9.94 -3.58 8.49
CA PRO A 134 11.06 -2.67 8.68
C PRO A 134 12.17 -3.41 9.42
N VAL A 135 13.33 -3.58 8.79
CA VAL A 135 14.54 -4.05 9.46
C VAL A 135 14.77 -3.12 10.66
N GLN A 136 14.78 -3.67 11.88
CA GLN A 136 15.09 -2.93 13.10
C GLN A 136 16.57 -2.58 13.15
#